data_AF-A0A0Q7KYD6-F1
#
_entry.id   AF-A0A0Q7KYD6-F1
#
_cell.length_a   1.000
_cell.length_b   1.000
_cell.length_c   1.000
_cell.angle_alpha   90.00
_cell.angle_beta   90.00
_cell.angle_gamma   90.00
#
_symmetry.space_group_name_H-M   'P 1'
#
loop_
_entity.id
_entity.type
_entity.pdbx_description
1 polymer ?
#
loop_
_entity_poly.entity_id
_entity_poly.type
_entity_poly.pdbx_seq_one_letter_code
_entity_poly.pdbx_strand_id
1 'polypeptide(L)'
;MVERFLQREGLVVSDAIEVDEISGLIHLASKGLGVALVPWVEAHLPLPPGVRMLSLGEATFHREVGLQRKARASPPLVAQFAQCLREATEPAKAGRKKVLTVSEKILK
;
A
#
# COMPACT_ATOMS: atom_id res chain seq x y z
N MET A 1 12.44 -5.65 -1.28
CA MET A 1 11.34 -6.03 -0.38
C MET A 1 10.39 -6.97 -1.12
N VAL A 2 9.85 -6.54 -2.27
CA VAL A 2 9.07 -7.37 -3.19
C VAL A 2 9.83 -8.61 -3.65
N GLU A 3 11.08 -8.46 -4.10
CA GLU A 3 11.95 -9.60 -4.49
C GLU A 3 12.00 -10.71 -3.42
N ARG A 4 12.23 -10.33 -2.15
CA ARG A 4 12.26 -11.26 -1.03
C ARG A 4 10.91 -11.90 -0.74
N PHE A 5 9.82 -11.14 -0.92
CA PHE A 5 8.47 -11.68 -0.83
C PHE A 5 8.27 -12.77 -1.89
N LEU A 6 8.56 -12.48 -3.17
CA LEU A 6 8.42 -13.45 -4.25
C LEU A 6 9.25 -14.73 -4.00
N GLN A 7 10.50 -14.57 -3.58
CA GLN A 7 11.37 -15.69 -3.22
C GLN A 7 10.80 -16.54 -2.08
N ARG A 8 10.28 -15.90 -1.02
CA ARG A 8 9.68 -16.61 0.13
C ARG A 8 8.41 -17.38 -0.27
N GLU A 9 7.59 -16.80 -1.14
CA GLU A 9 6.36 -17.45 -1.64
C GLU A 9 6.63 -18.45 -2.78
N GLY A 10 7.90 -18.64 -3.20
CA GLY A 10 8.26 -19.55 -4.28
C GLY A 10 7.76 -19.12 -5.66
N LEU A 11 7.52 -17.81 -5.85
CA LEU A 11 6.99 -17.25 -7.09
C LEU A 11 8.14 -16.88 -8.04
N VAL A 12 8.10 -17.45 -9.24
CA VAL A 12 9.03 -17.13 -10.34
C VAL A 12 8.34 -16.16 -11.30
N VAL A 13 8.95 -14.99 -11.51
CA VAL A 13 8.46 -13.96 -12.44
C VAL A 13 9.28 -14.02 -13.72
N SER A 14 8.63 -14.33 -14.84
CA SER A 14 9.31 -14.44 -16.14
C SER A 14 9.58 -13.09 -16.79
N ASP A 15 8.62 -12.16 -16.68
CA ASP A 15 8.70 -10.81 -17.24
C ASP A 15 8.34 -9.79 -16.15
N ALA A 16 9.20 -8.80 -15.96
CA ALA A 16 9.03 -7.75 -14.96
C ALA A 16 9.16 -6.37 -15.58
N ILE A 17 8.32 -5.45 -15.14
CA ILE A 17 8.45 -4.01 -15.40
C ILE A 17 8.71 -3.35 -14.05
N GLU A 18 9.80 -2.58 -13.96
CA GLU A 18 10.14 -1.78 -12.80
C GLU A 18 9.85 -0.30 -13.08
N VAL A 19 9.10 0.33 -12.18
CA VAL A 19 8.77 1.75 -12.23
C VAL A 19 8.91 2.32 -10.83
N ASP A 20 9.59 3.46 -10.71
CA ASP A 20 9.85 4.09 -9.41
C ASP A 20 8.56 4.60 -8.74
N GLU A 21 7.61 5.08 -9.55
CA GLU A 21 6.36 5.68 -9.09
C GLU A 21 5.24 4.63 -8.99
N ILE A 22 4.63 4.52 -7.80
CA ILE A 22 3.51 3.61 -7.54
C ILE A 22 2.31 3.93 -8.45
N SER A 23 2.03 5.21 -8.67
CA SER A 23 0.97 5.65 -9.58
C SER A 23 1.23 5.18 -11.03
N GLY A 24 2.50 5.11 -11.43
CA GLY A 24 2.93 4.56 -12.71
C GLY A 24 2.57 3.08 -12.83
N LEU A 25 2.91 2.27 -11.82
CA LEU A 25 2.54 0.85 -11.78
C LEU A 25 1.02 0.63 -11.88
N ILE A 26 0.23 1.40 -11.11
CA ILE A 26 -1.23 1.35 -11.15
C ILE A 26 -1.76 1.72 -12.55
N HIS A 27 -1.17 2.74 -13.18
CA HIS A 27 -1.56 3.16 -14.52
C HIS A 27 -1.25 2.09 -15.56
N LEU A 28 -0.07 1.47 -15.53
CA LEU A 28 0.28 0.38 -16.45
C LEU A 28 -0.67 -0.81 -16.30
N ALA A 29 -1.02 -1.18 -15.06
CA ALA A 29 -2.04 -2.20 -14.82
C ALA A 29 -3.41 -1.80 -15.42
N SER A 30 -3.82 -0.53 -15.31
CA SER A 30 -5.05 -0.02 -15.93
C SER A 30 -5.06 -0.09 -17.46
N LYS A 31 -3.87 -0.10 -18.08
CA LYS A 31 -3.68 -0.25 -19.52
C LYS A 31 -3.56 -1.70 -19.96
N GLY A 32 -3.70 -2.65 -19.04
CA GLY A 32 -3.67 -4.08 -19.35
C GLY A 32 -2.27 -4.68 -19.49
N LEU A 33 -1.22 -4.00 -19.02
CA LEU A 33 0.14 -4.55 -19.07
C LEU A 33 0.39 -5.68 -18.07
N GLY A 34 -0.54 -5.93 -17.15
CA GLY A 34 -0.47 -7.03 -16.19
C GLY A 34 -0.99 -6.63 -14.81
N VAL A 35 -0.28 -7.10 -13.78
CA VAL A 35 -0.59 -6.84 -12.37
C VAL A 35 0.58 -6.15 -11.68
N ALA A 36 0.29 -5.40 -10.62
CA ALA A 36 1.31 -4.71 -9.83
C ALA A 36 1.14 -5.01 -8.35
N LEU A 37 2.26 -5.20 -7.65
CA LEU A 37 2.29 -5.30 -6.20
C LEU A 37 2.59 -3.93 -5.61
N VAL A 38 1.60 -3.31 -4.98
CA VAL A 38 1.67 -1.93 -4.47
C VAL A 38 1.25 -1.89 -3.00
N PRO A 39 1.79 -0.95 -2.19
CA PRO A 39 1.31 -0.75 -0.82
C PRO A 39 -0.12 -0.19 -0.83
N TRP A 40 -0.93 -0.55 0.16
CA TRP A 40 -2.24 0.05 0.37
C TRP A 40 -2.11 1.43 0.99
N VAL A 41 -2.34 2.48 0.20
CA VAL A 41 -2.30 3.88 0.66
C VAL A 41 -3.46 4.68 0.05
N GLU A 42 -4.11 5.51 0.87
CA GLU A 42 -5.27 6.31 0.45
C GLU A 42 -4.91 7.33 -0.65
N ALA A 43 -3.65 7.74 -0.72
CA ALA A 43 -3.13 8.70 -1.72
C ALA A 43 -3.30 8.23 -3.18
N HIS A 44 -3.62 6.96 -3.42
CA HIS A 44 -3.84 6.41 -4.76
C HIS A 44 -5.31 6.05 -5.03
N LEU A 45 -6.22 6.49 -4.16
CA LEU A 45 -7.66 6.35 -4.36
C LEU A 45 -8.27 7.65 -4.91
N PRO A 46 -9.31 7.57 -5.77
CA PRO A 46 -9.89 6.33 -6.32
C PRO A 46 -8.97 5.66 -7.36
N LEU A 47 -9.09 4.34 -7.51
CA LEU A 47 -8.35 3.61 -8.53
C LEU A 47 -8.87 3.95 -9.94
N PRO A 48 -8.01 3.90 -10.97
CA PRO A 48 -8.46 4.04 -12.35
C PRO A 48 -9.54 3.01 -12.73
N PRO A 49 -10.44 3.32 -13.68
CA PRO A 49 -11.43 2.38 -14.17
C PRO A 49 -10.79 1.06 -14.64
N GLY A 50 -11.41 -0.06 -14.31
CA GLY A 50 -10.91 -1.40 -14.67
C GLY A 50 -9.79 -1.93 -13.77
N VAL A 51 -9.28 -1.13 -12.82
CA VAL A 51 -8.33 -1.60 -11.81
C VAL A 51 -9.06 -1.94 -10.52
N ARG A 52 -8.69 -3.07 -9.92
CA ARG A 52 -9.13 -3.47 -8.58
C ARG A 52 -7.93 -3.85 -7.73
N MET A 53 -8.02 -3.59 -6.44
CA MET A 53 -7.01 -4.04 -5.49
C MET A 53 -7.36 -5.42 -4.95
N LEU A 54 -6.35 -6.27 -4.77
CA LEU A 54 -6.47 -7.56 -4.09
C LEU A 54 -5.57 -7.54 -2.84
N SER A 55 -6.12 -7.95 -1.71
CA SER A 55 -5.34 -8.11 -0.48
C SER A 55 -4.46 -9.35 -0.58
N LEU A 56 -3.24 -9.27 -0.05
CA LEU A 56 -2.36 -10.43 0.13
C LEU A 56 -2.74 -11.29 1.35
N GLY A 57 -3.69 -10.85 2.18
CA GLY A 57 -4.11 -11.60 3.38
C GLY A 57 -2.94 -11.83 4.32
N GLU A 58 -2.77 -13.07 4.78
CA GLU A 58 -1.68 -13.49 5.69
C GLU A 58 -0.28 -13.32 5.08
N ALA A 59 -0.16 -13.26 3.75
CA ALA A 59 1.11 -13.06 3.06
C ALA A 59 1.54 -11.58 3.01
N THR A 60 0.70 -10.67 3.51
CA THR A 60 0.98 -9.23 3.54
C THR A 60 2.30 -8.95 4.27
N PHE A 61 3.09 -8.05 3.69
CA PHE A 61 4.36 -7.60 4.24
C PHE A 61 4.37 -6.07 4.29
N HIS A 62 5.05 -5.53 5.29
CA HIS A 62 4.97 -4.11 5.62
C HIS A 62 6.32 -3.42 5.40
N ARG A 63 6.25 -2.18 4.90
CA ARG A 63 7.40 -1.29 4.82
C ARG A 63 7.31 -0.36 6.01
N GLU A 64 8.33 -0.39 6.86
CA GLU A 64 8.43 0.57 7.94
C GLU A 64 8.92 1.92 7.41
N VAL A 65 8.25 2.99 7.85
CA VAL A 65 8.65 4.37 7.57
C VAL A 65 8.96 5.02 8.91
N GLY A 66 10.23 5.44 9.07
CA GLY A 66 10.73 6.04 10.31
C GLY A 66 11.05 7.52 10.16
N LEU A 67 10.97 8.25 11.26
CA LEU A 67 11.44 9.63 11.36
C LEU A 67 12.89 9.65 11.88
N GLN A 68 13.82 10.14 11.07
CA GLN A 68 15.22 10.34 11.46
C GLN A 68 15.46 11.80 11.84
N ARG A 69 16.10 12.03 13.00
CA ARG A 69 16.44 13.37 13.50
C ARG A 69 17.87 13.42 14.04
N LYS A 70 18.51 14.59 13.92
CA LYS A 70 19.83 14.82 14.53
C LYS A 70 19.74 14.78 16.05
N ALA A 71 20.67 14.07 16.70
CA ALA A 71 20.61 13.80 18.13
C ALA A 71 20.92 15.01 19.03
N ARG A 72 21.77 15.97 18.61
CA ARG A 72 22.32 17.00 19.51
C ARG A 72 21.85 18.43 19.26
N ALA A 73 20.92 18.67 18.33
CA ALA A 73 20.39 20.01 18.08
C ALA A 73 19.14 19.93 17.19
N SER A 74 18.02 19.43 17.72
CA SER A 74 16.74 19.53 17.00
C SER A 74 16.05 20.83 17.43
N PRO A 75 15.82 21.79 16.53
CA PRO A 75 15.00 22.97 16.83
C PRO A 75 13.64 22.56 17.42
N PRO A 76 13.01 23.39 18.26
CA PRO A 76 11.68 23.10 18.82
C PRO A 76 10.63 22.74 17.75
N LEU A 77 10.72 23.34 16.56
CA LEU A 77 9.87 23.04 15.41
C LEU A 77 9.97 21.56 14.96
N VAL A 78 11.15 20.95 15.01
CA VAL A 78 11.33 19.53 14.66
C VAL A 78 10.67 18.62 15.69
N ALA A 79 10.74 18.97 16.97
CA ALA A 79 10.05 18.24 18.02
C ALA A 79 8.52 18.37 17.88
N GLN A 80 8.03 19.57 17.55
CA GLN A 80 6.62 19.82 17.28
C GLN A 80 6.13 19.06 16.05
N PHE A 81 6.87 19.09 14.94
CA PHE A 81 6.54 18.30 13.74
C PHE A 81 6.50 16.80 14.04
N ALA A 82 7.47 16.28 14.80
CA ALA A 82 7.46 14.88 15.23
C ALA A 82 6.24 14.53 16.09
N GLN A 83 5.77 15.47 16.91
CA GLN A 83 4.56 15.30 17.71
C GLN A 83 3.30 15.29 16.83
N CYS A 84 3.18 16.23 15.90
CA CYS A 84 2.07 16.25 14.94
C CYS A 84 2.04 14.97 14.08
N LEU A 85 3.19 14.46 13.65
CA LEU A 85 3.27 13.18 12.94
C LEU A 85 2.77 12.03 13.80
N ARG A 86 3.19 11.94 15.08
CA ARG A 86 2.71 10.89 16.00
C ARG A 86 1.18 10.93 16.11
N GLU A 87 0.63 12.10 16.39
CA GLU A 87 -0.82 12.32 16.52
C GLU A 87 -1.57 11.96 15.23
N ALA A 88 -1.04 12.33 14.06
CA ALA A 88 -1.64 12.02 12.77
C ALA A 88 -1.56 10.53 12.40
N THR A 89 -0.61 9.79 12.98
CA THR A 89 -0.43 8.34 12.74
C THR A 89 -1.16 7.46 13.76
N GLU A 90 -1.71 8.04 14.83
CA GLU A 90 -2.59 7.27 15.71
C GLU A 90 -3.79 6.78 14.89
N PRO A 91 -4.07 5.47 14.86
CA PRO A 91 -5.17 4.96 14.08
C PRO A 91 -6.46 5.58 14.63
N ALA A 92 -7.05 6.52 13.88
CA ALA A 92 -8.41 6.96 14.11
C ALA A 92 -9.25 5.69 14.23
N LYS A 93 -9.99 5.50 15.35
CA LYS A 93 -10.79 4.30 15.66
C LYS A 93 -11.55 3.86 14.40
N ALA A 94 -10.95 2.94 13.65
CA ALA A 94 -11.41 2.62 12.32
C ALA A 94 -12.61 1.68 12.47
N GLY A 95 -13.80 2.26 12.35
CA GLY A 95 -15.02 1.49 12.16
C GLY A 95 -14.80 0.52 11.01
N ARG A 96 -14.84 -0.78 11.31
CA ARG A 96 -14.87 -1.89 10.35
C ARG A 96 -15.98 -1.61 9.33
N LYS A 97 -15.67 -0.99 8.19
CA LYS A 97 -16.60 -0.99 7.06
C LYS A 97 -16.63 -2.41 6.52
N LYS A 98 -17.79 -3.06 6.69
CA LYS A 98 -18.09 -4.43 6.27
C LYS A 98 -17.51 -4.70 4.88
N VAL A 99 -16.75 -5.78 4.77
CA VAL A 99 -16.45 -6.45 3.50
C VAL A 99 -17.79 -6.70 2.81
N LEU A 100 -18.01 -6.02 1.68
CA LEU A 100 -19.13 -6.29 0.78
C LEU A 100 -18.91 -7.67 0.18
N THR A 101 -19.48 -8.69 0.83
CA THR A 101 -19.61 -10.01 0.23
C THR A 101 -20.77 -9.92 -0.77
N VAL A 102 -20.44 -9.84 -2.06
CA VAL A 102 -21.43 -10.03 -3.13
C VAL A 102 -21.65 -11.53 -3.25
N SER A 103 -22.50 -12.08 -2.38
CA SER A 103 -23.03 -13.43 -2.53
C SER A 103 -24.15 -13.40 -3.56
N GLU A 104 -23.92 -14.12 -4.64
CA GLU A 104 -24.87 -14.84 -5.50
C GLU A 104 -26.36 -14.56 -5.26
N LYS A 105 -26.98 -13.88 -6.22
CA LYS A 105 -28.38 -14.11 -6.59
C LYS A 105 -28.50 -14.11 -8.10
N ILE A 106 -28.03 -15.20 -8.71
CA ILE A 106 -28.57 -15.70 -9.97
C ILE A 106 -29.14 -17.07 -9.62
N LEU A 107 -30.46 -17.10 -9.40
CA LEU A 107 -31.40 -18.12 -9.85
C LEU A 107 -32.68 -18.03 -9.01
N LYS A 108 -33.66 -17.29 -9.52
CA LYS A 108 -35.09 -17.64 -9.66
C LYS A 108 -35.85 -16.43 -10.15
#